data_AF-A0A1F8Q7Y8-F1
#
_entry.id   AF-A0A1F8Q7Y8-F1
#
_cell.length_a   1.000
_cell.length_b   1.000
_cell.length_c   1.000
_cell.angle_alpha   90.00
_cell.angle_beta   90.00
_cell.angle_gamma   90.00
#
_symmetry.space_group_name_H-M   'P 1'
#
loop_
_entity.id
_entity.type
_entity.pdbx_description
1 polymer ?
#
loop_
_entity_poly.entity_id
_entity_poly.type
_entity_poly.pdbx_seq_one_letter_code
_entity_poly.pdbx_strand_id
1 'polypeptide(L)'
;MKKAIGIGLALISILLLAASCGGGVSQDEYDKVSADLTAARAENQNLQTQLSTKTAELAAKDSELETLKKNSARARAEMEVLNSIFIPAMTGELSDFTGAEAFNLFLGLLDKVKAIGDAGLTDSFQAIMSSETADQAVLDFFVYLLQDILKSLE
;
A
#
# COMPACT_ATOMS: atom_id res chain seq x y z
N MET A 1 0.88 37.36 -88.27
CA MET A 1 1.86 36.54 -87.52
C MET A 1 1.73 36.74 -86.00
N LYS A 2 0.55 36.50 -85.40
CA LYS A 2 0.32 36.68 -83.93
C LYS A 2 -0.31 35.47 -83.23
N LYS A 3 -0.65 34.40 -83.96
CA LYS A 3 -1.34 33.21 -83.41
C LYS A 3 -0.43 32.02 -83.09
N ALA A 4 0.85 32.05 -83.49
CA ALA A 4 1.77 30.93 -83.30
C ALA A 4 2.54 30.96 -81.96
N ILE A 5 2.58 32.10 -81.27
CA ILE A 5 3.40 32.27 -80.04
C ILE A 5 2.61 31.88 -78.76
N GLY A 6 1.27 31.95 -78.79
CA GLY A 6 0.44 31.63 -77.61
C GLY A 6 0.33 30.13 -77.29
N ILE A 7 0.47 29.26 -78.29
CA ILE A 7 0.33 27.80 -78.11
C ILE A 7 1.60 27.19 -77.50
N GLY A 8 2.78 27.74 -77.84
CA GLY A 8 4.06 27.29 -77.28
C GLY A 8 4.21 27.57 -75.79
N LEU A 9 3.72 28.72 -75.31
CA LEU A 9 3.78 29.06 -73.89
C LEU A 9 2.85 28.19 -73.04
N ALA A 10 1.66 27.87 -73.55
CA ALA A 10 0.69 27.02 -72.85
C ALA A 10 1.17 25.57 -72.68
N LEU A 11 1.85 25.02 -73.69
CA LEU A 11 2.45 23.67 -73.61
C LEU A 11 3.64 23.61 -72.64
N ILE A 12 4.45 24.67 -72.57
CA ILE A 12 5.57 24.78 -71.62
C ILE A 12 5.04 24.91 -70.18
N SER A 13 3.95 25.67 -69.96
CA SER A 13 3.30 25.77 -68.65
C SER A 13 2.67 24.45 -68.19
N ILE A 14 2.09 23.65 -69.09
CA ILE A 14 1.54 22.33 -68.75
C ILE A 14 2.66 21.31 -68.44
N LEU A 15 3.80 21.38 -69.17
CA LEU A 15 4.97 20.54 -68.87
C LEU A 15 5.61 20.90 -67.51
N LEU A 16 5.64 22.18 -67.15
CA LEU A 16 6.17 22.66 -65.85
C LEU A 16 5.26 22.28 -64.67
N LEU A 17 3.93 22.19 -64.87
CA LEU A 17 3.01 21.67 -63.84
C LEU A 17 3.09 20.15 -63.68
N ALA A 18 3.41 19.40 -64.74
CA ALA A 18 3.61 17.95 -64.65
C ALA A 18 4.93 17.57 -63.95
N ALA A 19 5.95 18.45 -64.04
CA ALA A 19 7.24 18.26 -63.37
C ALA A 19 7.24 18.62 -61.88
N SER A 20 6.25 19.40 -61.40
CA SER A 20 6.19 19.83 -59.98
C SER A 20 5.54 18.83 -59.03
N CYS A 21 5.05 17.69 -59.52
CA CYS A 21 4.44 16.63 -58.70
C CYS A 21 5.39 15.44 -58.43
N GLY A 22 6.71 15.63 -58.57
CA GLY A 22 7.72 14.56 -58.44
C GLY A 22 8.23 14.28 -57.02
N GLY A 23 7.65 14.90 -55.99
CA GLY A 23 8.09 14.75 -54.60
C GLY A 23 6.99 14.23 -53.65
N GLY A 24 6.06 13.44 -54.16
CA GLY A 24 5.03 12.80 -53.33
C GLY A 24 5.64 11.67 -52.51
N VAL A 25 5.26 11.59 -51.23
CA VAL A 25 5.58 10.45 -50.33
C VAL A 25 5.28 9.15 -51.08
N SER A 26 6.26 8.25 -51.13
CA SER A 26 6.06 6.99 -51.83
C SER A 26 5.01 6.15 -51.09
N GLN A 27 4.27 5.30 -51.82
CA GLN A 27 3.28 4.44 -51.19
C GLN A 27 3.92 3.52 -50.13
N ASP A 28 5.16 3.07 -50.37
CA ASP A 28 5.94 2.29 -49.40
C ASP A 28 6.25 3.06 -48.12
N GLU A 29 6.56 4.36 -48.21
CA GLU A 29 6.77 5.23 -47.05
C GLU A 29 5.47 5.43 -46.26
N TYR A 30 4.34 5.59 -46.96
CA TYR A 30 3.03 5.70 -46.31
C TYR A 30 2.65 4.40 -45.59
N ASP A 31 2.81 3.26 -46.25
CA ASP A 31 2.49 1.94 -45.70
C ASP A 31 3.38 1.62 -44.48
N LYS A 32 4.66 1.99 -44.54
CA LYS A 32 5.58 1.86 -43.41
C LYS A 32 5.16 2.73 -42.22
N VAL A 33 4.87 4.01 -42.44
CA VAL A 33 4.41 4.92 -41.36
C VAL A 33 3.10 4.44 -40.76
N SER A 34 2.18 3.91 -41.57
CA SER A 34 0.92 3.32 -41.11
C SER A 34 1.14 2.08 -40.22
N ALA A 35 2.07 1.21 -40.61
CA ALA A 35 2.46 0.03 -39.83
C ALA A 35 3.13 0.44 -38.51
N ASP A 36 4.09 1.37 -38.55
CA ASP A 36 4.78 1.90 -37.37
C ASP A 36 3.80 2.57 -36.40
N LEU A 37 2.85 3.34 -36.91
CA LEU A 37 1.80 3.97 -36.10
C LEU A 37 0.89 2.93 -35.44
N THR A 38 0.57 1.84 -36.14
CA THR A 38 -0.24 0.75 -35.59
C THR A 38 0.51 0.02 -34.49
N ALA A 39 1.80 -0.27 -34.70
CA ALA A 39 2.67 -0.88 -33.69
C ALA A 39 2.81 0.01 -32.45
N ALA A 40 3.07 1.31 -32.63
CA ALA A 40 3.20 2.27 -31.55
C ALA A 40 1.90 2.46 -30.75
N ARG A 41 0.73 2.35 -31.40
CA ARG A 41 -0.57 2.36 -30.73
C ARG A 41 -0.78 1.11 -29.88
N ALA A 42 -0.43 -0.06 -30.40
CA ALA A 42 -0.51 -1.31 -29.65
C ALA A 42 0.43 -1.30 -28.44
N GLU A 43 1.66 -0.80 -28.61
CA GLU A 43 2.62 -0.64 -27.52
C GLU A 43 2.10 0.34 -26.46
N ASN A 44 1.55 1.48 -26.86
CA ASN A 44 0.94 2.43 -25.92
C ASN A 44 -0.20 1.81 -25.11
N GLN A 45 -1.09 1.05 -25.74
CA GLN A 45 -2.18 0.36 -25.04
C GLN A 45 -1.64 -0.68 -24.05
N ASN A 46 -0.60 -1.42 -24.43
CA ASN A 46 0.07 -2.37 -23.55
C ASN A 46 0.73 -1.67 -22.35
N LEU A 47 1.47 -0.58 -22.57
CA LEU A 47 2.10 0.20 -21.51
C LEU A 47 1.07 0.84 -20.58
N GLN A 48 -0.04 1.35 -21.09
CA GLN A 48 -1.15 1.86 -20.28
C GLN A 48 -1.75 0.77 -19.39
N THR A 49 -1.93 -0.44 -19.94
CA THR A 49 -2.43 -1.59 -19.18
C THR A 49 -1.45 -1.97 -18.06
N GLN A 50 -0.16 -2.09 -18.38
CA GLN A 50 0.88 -2.39 -17.40
C GLN A 50 0.97 -1.33 -16.30
N LEU A 51 0.89 -0.04 -16.66
CA LEU A 51 0.90 1.06 -15.71
C LEU A 51 -0.31 0.97 -14.77
N SER A 52 -1.52 0.77 -15.31
CA SER A 52 -2.73 0.60 -14.51
C SER A 52 -2.62 -0.58 -13.53
N THR A 53 -2.10 -1.72 -13.99
CA THR A 53 -1.87 -2.90 -13.14
C THR A 53 -0.87 -2.58 -12.03
N LYS A 54 0.26 -1.95 -12.36
CA LYS A 54 1.31 -1.60 -11.38
C LYS A 54 0.83 -0.58 -10.37
N THR A 55 0.01 0.39 -10.77
CA THR A 55 -0.61 1.35 -9.84
C THR A 55 -1.56 0.65 -8.88
N ALA A 56 -2.35 -0.32 -9.35
CA ALA A 56 -3.23 -1.10 -8.48
C ALA A 56 -2.44 -1.98 -7.49
N GLU A 57 -1.38 -2.65 -7.97
CA GLU A 57 -0.48 -3.43 -7.12
C GLU A 57 0.19 -2.57 -6.04
N LEU A 58 0.66 -1.37 -6.41
CA LEU A 58 1.27 -0.44 -5.45
C LEU A 58 0.27 -0.01 -4.38
N ALA A 59 -0.94 0.37 -4.76
CA ALA A 59 -1.99 0.76 -3.81
C ALA A 59 -2.36 -0.39 -2.85
N ALA A 60 -2.41 -1.63 -3.37
CA ALA A 60 -2.64 -2.81 -2.53
C ALA A 60 -1.48 -3.03 -1.53
N LYS A 61 -0.24 -2.89 -2.00
CA LYS A 61 0.95 -3.04 -1.15
C LYS A 61 1.07 -1.95 -0.09
N ASP A 62 0.72 -0.71 -0.42
CA ASP A 62 0.68 0.38 0.56
C ASP A 62 -0.37 0.11 1.64
N SER A 63 -1.54 -0.40 1.27
CA SER A 63 -2.58 -0.80 2.22
C SER A 63 -2.15 -1.96 3.13
N GLU A 64 -1.49 -2.98 2.58
CA GLU A 64 -0.92 -4.08 3.35
C GLU A 64 0.14 -3.56 4.33
N LEU A 65 1.00 -2.65 3.89
CA LEU A 65 2.08 -2.08 4.69
C LEU A 65 1.54 -1.24 5.87
N GLU A 66 0.53 -0.41 5.65
CA GLU A 66 -0.11 0.35 6.73
C GLU A 66 -0.82 -0.56 7.74
N THR A 67 -1.45 -1.63 7.26
CA THR A 67 -2.04 -2.66 8.13
C THR A 67 -0.96 -3.34 8.98
N LEU A 68 0.14 -3.76 8.35
CA LEU A 68 1.25 -4.42 9.05
C LEU A 68 1.92 -3.50 10.08
N LYS A 69 2.08 -2.21 9.76
CA LYS A 69 2.59 -1.20 10.71
C LYS A 69 1.67 -1.09 11.93
N LYS A 70 0.36 -1.02 11.72
CA LYS A 70 -0.62 -0.93 12.80
C LYS A 70 -0.59 -2.18 13.68
N ASN A 71 -0.58 -3.37 13.07
CA ASN A 71 -0.51 -4.64 13.78
C ASN A 71 0.80 -4.77 14.58
N SER A 72 1.94 -4.41 13.99
CA SER A 72 3.23 -4.42 14.68
C SER A 72 3.29 -3.44 15.86
N ALA A 73 2.72 -2.23 15.70
CA ALA A 73 2.63 -1.25 16.78
C ALA A 73 1.76 -1.76 17.94
N ARG A 74 0.64 -2.41 17.60
CA ARG A 74 -0.25 -3.05 18.57
C ARG A 74 0.44 -4.19 19.33
N ALA A 75 1.05 -5.15 18.61
CA ALA A 75 1.77 -6.25 19.22
C ALA A 75 2.89 -5.78 20.16
N ARG A 76 3.58 -4.68 19.82
CA ARG A 76 4.59 -4.06 20.71
C ARG A 76 3.99 -3.52 22.00
N ALA A 77 2.85 -2.84 21.92
CA ALA A 77 2.16 -2.31 23.11
C ALA A 77 1.66 -3.46 24.01
N GLU A 78 1.12 -4.52 23.42
CA GLU A 78 0.70 -5.72 24.16
C GLU A 78 1.89 -6.46 24.81
N MET A 79 3.02 -6.59 24.11
CA MET A 79 4.25 -7.11 24.70
C MET A 79 4.77 -6.24 25.85
N GLU A 80 4.56 -4.92 25.80
CA GLU A 80 4.93 -4.04 26.90
C GLU A 80 4.08 -4.30 28.15
N VAL A 81 2.77 -4.55 27.97
CA VAL A 81 1.89 -4.99 29.07
C VAL A 81 2.40 -6.30 29.65
N LEU A 82 2.69 -7.29 28.80
CA LEU A 82 3.21 -8.59 29.24
C LEU A 82 4.53 -8.44 30.01
N ASN A 83 5.49 -7.71 29.46
CA ASN A 83 6.82 -7.51 30.06
C ASN A 83 6.75 -6.77 31.39
N SER A 84 5.78 -5.87 31.57
CA SER A 84 5.58 -5.13 32.82
C SER A 84 5.24 -6.06 34.00
N ILE A 85 4.73 -7.27 33.73
CA ILE A 85 4.45 -8.28 34.76
C ILE A 85 5.49 -9.39 34.74
N PHE A 86 5.84 -9.87 33.54
CA PHE A 86 6.66 -11.06 33.37
C PHE A 86 8.11 -10.84 33.79
N ILE A 87 8.70 -9.66 33.51
CA ILE A 87 10.08 -9.39 33.91
C ILE A 87 10.20 -9.35 35.45
N PRO A 88 9.41 -8.55 36.19
CA PRO A 88 9.44 -8.57 37.65
C PRO A 88 9.14 -9.95 38.25
N ALA A 89 8.27 -10.74 37.63
CA ALA A 89 7.97 -12.11 38.08
C ALA A 89 9.19 -13.03 37.96
N MET A 90 9.91 -12.93 36.83
CA MET A 90 11.07 -13.75 36.54
C MET A 90 12.32 -13.33 37.33
N THR A 91 12.47 -12.04 37.62
CA THR A 91 13.59 -11.53 38.44
C THR A 91 13.35 -11.71 39.94
N GLY A 92 12.13 -12.07 40.35
CA GLY A 92 11.74 -12.20 41.75
C GLY A 92 11.35 -10.87 42.41
N GLU A 93 11.41 -9.75 41.69
CA GLU A 93 11.04 -8.43 42.21
C GLU A 93 9.61 -8.38 42.73
N LEU A 94 8.68 -9.15 42.13
CA LEU A 94 7.29 -9.20 42.61
C LEU A 94 7.15 -9.68 44.05
N SER A 95 8.06 -10.51 44.58
CA SER A 95 7.99 -10.95 45.98
C SER A 95 8.37 -9.86 46.97
N ASP A 96 9.11 -8.85 46.49
CA ASP A 96 9.64 -7.76 47.31
C ASP A 96 8.73 -6.54 47.26
N PHE A 97 7.69 -6.56 46.42
CA PHE A 97 6.75 -5.44 46.27
C PHE A 97 5.93 -5.24 47.54
N THR A 98 5.95 -4.01 48.02
CA THR A 98 4.95 -3.52 48.98
C THR A 98 3.58 -3.48 48.33
N GLY A 99 2.52 -3.46 49.14
CA GLY A 99 1.15 -3.32 48.63
C GLY A 99 0.94 -2.05 47.77
N ALA A 100 1.68 -0.97 48.06
CA ALA A 100 1.63 0.25 47.26
C ALA A 100 2.32 0.09 45.89
N GLU A 101 3.44 -0.63 45.82
CA GLU A 101 4.13 -0.93 44.56
C GLU A 101 3.32 -1.87 43.68
N ALA A 102 2.71 -2.91 44.26
CA ALA A 102 1.79 -3.80 43.55
C ALA A 102 0.57 -3.04 43.00
N PHE A 103 0.00 -2.11 43.78
CA PHE A 103 -1.11 -1.28 43.33
C PHE A 103 -0.71 -0.29 42.22
N ASN A 104 0.46 0.33 42.33
CA ASN A 104 0.99 1.22 41.28
C ASN A 104 1.30 0.46 39.99
N LEU A 105 1.86 -0.75 40.09
CA LEU A 105 2.04 -1.63 38.94
C LEU A 105 0.67 -1.91 38.28
N PHE A 106 -0.33 -2.27 39.08
CA PHE A 106 -1.68 -2.54 38.58
C PHE A 106 -2.30 -1.35 37.84
N LEU A 107 -2.21 -0.14 38.40
CA LEU A 107 -2.70 1.07 37.72
C LEU A 107 -1.92 1.36 36.43
N GLY A 108 -0.59 1.18 36.44
CA GLY A 108 0.23 1.32 35.25
C GLY A 108 -0.15 0.32 34.15
N LEU A 109 -0.50 -0.91 34.52
CA LEU A 109 -1.01 -1.92 33.59
C LEU A 109 -2.37 -1.52 33.01
N LEU A 110 -3.29 -1.02 33.85
CA LEU A 110 -4.58 -0.53 33.39
C LEU A 110 -4.43 0.58 32.34
N ASP A 111 -3.52 1.53 32.58
CA ASP A 111 -3.27 2.63 31.66
C ASP A 111 -2.69 2.12 30.33
N LYS A 112 -1.75 1.17 30.37
CA LYS A 112 -1.20 0.54 29.16
C LYS A 112 -2.25 -0.26 28.38
N VAL A 113 -3.10 -1.04 29.07
CA VAL A 113 -4.21 -1.78 28.45
C VAL A 113 -5.19 -0.83 27.77
N LYS A 114 -5.57 0.27 28.43
CA LYS A 114 -6.45 1.29 27.83
C LYS A 114 -5.81 1.99 26.64
N ALA A 115 -4.50 2.23 26.69
CA ALA A 115 -3.76 2.86 25.59
C ALA A 115 -3.72 2.00 24.32
N ILE A 116 -3.80 0.67 24.44
CA ILE A 116 -3.92 -0.25 23.29
C ILE A 116 -5.25 -0.04 22.55
N GLY A 117 -6.31 0.35 23.27
CA GLY A 117 -7.63 0.62 22.70
C GLY A 117 -8.39 -0.63 22.27
N ASP A 118 -7.95 -1.82 22.71
CA ASP A 118 -8.67 -3.07 22.50
C ASP A 118 -9.73 -3.26 23.59
N ALA A 119 -10.99 -3.38 23.16
CA ALA A 119 -12.11 -3.54 24.07
C ALA A 119 -12.04 -4.87 24.83
N GLY A 120 -11.68 -5.98 24.16
CA GLY A 120 -11.60 -7.29 24.80
C GLY A 120 -10.48 -7.37 25.84
N LEU A 121 -9.34 -6.72 25.58
CA LEU A 121 -8.25 -6.61 26.55
C LEU A 121 -8.65 -5.76 27.76
N THR A 122 -9.38 -4.67 27.52
CA THR A 122 -9.92 -3.82 28.59
C THR A 122 -10.94 -4.56 29.43
N ASP A 123 -11.87 -5.29 28.79
CA ASP A 123 -12.93 -6.05 29.45
C ASP A 123 -12.35 -7.21 30.28
N SER A 124 -11.38 -7.95 29.73
CA SER A 124 -10.69 -9.03 30.45
C SER A 124 -9.86 -8.50 31.62
N PHE A 125 -9.18 -7.35 31.47
CA PHE A 125 -8.48 -6.72 32.58
C PHE A 125 -9.45 -6.22 33.67
N GLN A 126 -10.61 -5.69 33.27
CA GLN A 126 -11.65 -5.27 34.21
C GLN A 126 -12.27 -6.45 34.96
N ALA A 127 -12.38 -7.62 34.30
CA ALA A 127 -12.85 -8.84 34.92
C ALA A 127 -11.98 -9.28 36.12
N ILE A 128 -10.67 -8.99 36.10
CA ILE A 128 -9.76 -9.24 37.23
C ILE A 128 -10.23 -8.50 38.49
N MET A 129 -10.73 -7.27 38.35
CA MET A 129 -11.18 -6.45 39.48
C MET A 129 -12.55 -6.86 40.03
N SER A 130 -13.40 -7.43 39.17
CA SER A 130 -14.79 -7.78 39.53
C SER A 130 -14.98 -9.26 39.89
N SER A 131 -13.98 -10.11 39.67
CA SER A 131 -14.09 -11.55 39.86
C SER A 131 -13.95 -11.95 41.33
N GLU A 132 -14.82 -12.85 41.80
CA GLU A 132 -14.64 -13.57 43.08
C GLU A 132 -13.46 -14.55 43.02
N THR A 133 -13.05 -14.97 41.82
CA THR A 133 -11.91 -15.84 41.53
C THR A 133 -10.86 -15.09 40.71
N ALA A 134 -10.11 -14.21 41.38
CA ALA A 134 -9.10 -13.37 40.74
C ALA A 134 -8.06 -14.17 39.94
N ASP A 135 -7.65 -15.35 40.43
CA ASP A 135 -6.63 -16.19 39.77
C ASP A 135 -7.04 -16.64 38.36
N GLN A 136 -8.29 -17.08 38.18
CA GLN A 136 -8.78 -17.50 36.87
C GLN A 136 -8.91 -16.31 35.92
N ALA A 137 -9.41 -15.17 36.40
CA ALA A 137 -9.53 -13.96 35.59
C ALA A 137 -8.15 -13.44 35.12
N VAL A 138 -7.14 -13.55 35.97
CA VAL A 138 -5.75 -13.22 35.62
C VAL A 138 -5.21 -14.16 34.54
N LEU A 139 -5.43 -15.47 34.67
CA LEU A 139 -5.04 -16.43 33.64
C LEU A 139 -5.74 -16.16 32.30
N ASP A 140 -7.04 -15.91 32.32
CA ASP A 140 -7.83 -15.61 31.13
C ASP A 140 -7.34 -14.33 30.43
N PHE A 141 -7.00 -13.29 31.20
CA PHE A 141 -6.36 -12.08 30.69
C PHE A 141 -5.03 -12.37 30.00
N PHE A 142 -4.14 -13.16 30.60
CA PHE A 142 -2.86 -13.52 29.99
C PHE A 142 -3.03 -14.37 28.73
N VAL A 143 -3.97 -15.32 28.76
CA VAL A 143 -4.29 -16.14 27.58
C VAL A 143 -4.78 -15.26 26.45
N TYR A 144 -5.68 -14.31 26.73
CA TYR A 144 -6.15 -13.34 25.75
C TYR A 144 -4.99 -12.52 25.17
N LEU A 145 -4.18 -11.92 26.04
CA LEU A 145 -3.04 -11.08 25.65
C LEU A 145 -2.06 -11.84 24.75
N LEU A 146 -1.71 -13.08 25.08
CA LEU A 146 -0.80 -13.90 24.27
C LEU A 146 -1.41 -14.29 22.92
N GLN A 147 -2.70 -14.66 22.89
CA GLN A 147 -3.39 -14.97 21.64
C GLN A 147 -3.49 -13.76 20.72
N ASP A 148 -3.71 -12.58 21.29
CA ASP A 148 -3.86 -11.33 20.54
C ASP A 148 -2.54 -10.85 19.94
N ILE A 149 -1.44 -11.00 20.70
CA ILE A 149 -0.07 -10.76 20.20
C ILE A 149 0.21 -11.67 19.01
N LEU A 150 -0.09 -12.98 19.11
CA LEU A 150 0.15 -13.93 18.02
C LEU A 150 -0.65 -13.57 16.77
N LYS A 151 -1.94 -13.23 16.91
CA LYS A 151 -2.78 -12.77 15.79
C LYS A 151 -2.26 -11.48 15.15
N SER A 152 -1.69 -10.58 15.94
CA SER A 152 -1.12 -9.33 15.44
C SER A 152 0.21 -9.52 14.71
N LEU A 153 0.82 -10.70 14.79
CA LEU A 153 2.08 -11.04 14.12
C LEU A 153 1.89 -11.89 12.85
N GLU A 154 0.69 -12.44 12.64
CA GLU A 154 0.26 -13.13 11.41
C GLU A 154 -0.14 -12.15 10.30
#